data_AF-A0A941WHZ2-F1
#
_entry.id   AF-A0A941WHZ2-F1
#
_cell.length_a   1.000
_cell.length_b   1.000
_cell.length_c   1.000
_cell.angle_alpha   90.00
_cell.angle_beta   90.00
_cell.angle_gamma   90.00
#
_symmetry.space_group_name_H-M   'P 1'
#
loop_
_entity.id
_entity.type
_entity.pdbx_description
1 polymer ?
#
loop_
_entity_poly.entity_id
_entity_poly.type
_entity_poly.pdbx_seq_one_letter_code
_entity_poly.pdbx_strand_id
1 'polypeptide(L)'
;MNNFSGTEKHAFSKIYLIYFPKLVRFAREYVVSIEDAENIVQDIFMYLWEHRDMLESLTNLNAFLFTLAKNRCIDFYRHKTLIDSKKESLDSLQDRELKLKMEALMQFDENIFTEKEIENLLAQAIEHLPEKCRQVFILSRMNGLKHEEIATQLNISVHTVQNHIVTAIRKLNVELKDYLPLFIFII
;
A
#
# COMPACT_ATOMS: atom_id res chain seq x y z
N MET A 1 24.08 -16.35 -14.19
CA MET A 1 24.05 -15.86 -12.80
C MET A 1 24.62 -14.45 -12.80
N ASN A 2 23.77 -13.43 -12.81
CA ASN A 2 24.23 -12.05 -12.80
C ASN A 2 24.81 -11.72 -11.43
N ASN A 3 26.11 -11.40 -11.40
CA ASN A 3 26.79 -10.88 -10.22
C ASN A 3 26.28 -9.48 -9.94
N PHE A 4 25.68 -9.31 -8.76
CA PHE A 4 25.13 -8.04 -8.29
C PHE A 4 26.22 -7.03 -7.90
N SER A 5 25.96 -5.74 -8.13
CA SER A 5 26.63 -4.66 -7.42
C SER A 5 26.08 -4.56 -5.99
N GLY A 6 26.91 -4.26 -4.99
CA GLY A 6 26.46 -4.14 -3.59
C GLY A 6 25.40 -3.05 -3.37
N THR A 7 25.33 -2.07 -4.26
CA THR A 7 24.39 -0.95 -4.29
C THR A 7 22.96 -1.35 -4.61
N GLU A 8 22.74 -2.25 -5.58
CA GLU A 8 21.40 -2.73 -5.96
C GLU A 8 20.71 -3.48 -4.81
N LYS A 9 21.47 -4.33 -4.11
CA LYS A 9 20.96 -5.08 -2.94
C LYS A 9 20.51 -4.14 -1.82
N HIS A 10 21.25 -3.07 -1.58
CA HIS A 10 20.88 -2.08 -0.56
C HIS A 10 19.64 -1.26 -0.93
N ALA A 11 19.49 -0.88 -2.20
CA ALA A 11 18.30 -0.18 -2.67
C ALA A 11 17.03 -1.04 -2.53
N PHE A 12 17.08 -2.29 -2.98
CA PHE A 12 15.97 -3.23 -2.85
C PHE A 12 15.62 -3.52 -1.39
N SER A 13 16.64 -3.69 -0.52
CA SER A 13 16.44 -3.90 0.91
C SER A 13 15.69 -2.73 1.58
N LYS A 14 15.97 -1.48 1.18
CA LYS A 14 15.21 -0.32 1.66
C LYS A 14 13.76 -0.36 1.21
N ILE A 15 13.51 -0.66 -0.06
CA ILE A 15 12.14 -0.80 -0.58
C ILE A 15 11.40 -1.87 0.21
N TYR A 16 12.02 -3.04 0.41
CA TYR A 16 11.44 -4.14 1.18
C TYR A 16 11.05 -3.70 2.60
N LEU A 17 11.97 -3.11 3.36
CA LEU A 17 11.73 -2.70 4.74
C LEU A 17 10.61 -1.64 4.86
N ILE A 18 10.48 -0.75 3.88
CA ILE A 18 9.46 0.31 3.88
C ILE A 18 8.09 -0.23 3.44
N TYR A 19 8.05 -1.07 2.41
CA TYR A 19 6.80 -1.43 1.72
C TYR A 19 6.20 -2.75 2.17
N PHE A 20 7.00 -3.72 2.62
CA PHE A 20 6.48 -5.00 3.10
C PHE A 20 5.38 -4.85 4.17
N PRO A 21 5.59 -4.14 5.29
CA PRO A 21 4.55 -4.02 6.31
C PRO A 21 3.30 -3.27 5.80
N LYS A 22 3.46 -2.30 4.89
CA LYS A 22 2.32 -1.57 4.32
C LYS A 22 1.49 -2.44 3.40
N LEU A 23 2.16 -3.19 2.52
CA LEU A 23 1.54 -4.10 1.58
C LEU A 23 0.81 -5.23 2.30
N VAL A 24 1.40 -5.77 3.40
CA VAL A 24 0.72 -6.78 4.21
C VAL A 24 -0.54 -6.19 4.83
N ARG A 25 -0.44 -5.01 5.45
CA ARG A 25 -1.61 -4.35 6.04
C ARG A 25 -2.71 -4.08 5.00
N PHE A 26 -2.35 -3.64 3.80
CA PHE A 26 -3.29 -3.45 2.71
C PHE A 26 -3.94 -4.77 2.30
N ALA A 27 -3.14 -5.81 2.02
CA ALA A 27 -3.65 -7.10 1.57
C ALA A 27 -4.57 -7.77 2.60
N ARG A 28 -4.29 -7.60 3.90
CA ARG A 28 -5.12 -8.12 5.01
C ARG A 28 -6.55 -7.62 5.01
N GLU A 29 -6.85 -6.46 4.43
CA GLU A 29 -8.24 -5.99 4.29
C GLU A 29 -9.03 -6.81 3.26
N TYR A 30 -8.33 -7.58 2.42
CA TYR A 30 -8.86 -8.26 1.25
C TYR A 30 -8.60 -9.77 1.25
N VAL A 31 -8.13 -10.34 2.36
CA VAL A 31 -7.95 -11.78 2.53
C VAL A 31 -8.40 -12.24 3.92
N VAL A 32 -8.58 -13.55 4.10
CA VAL A 32 -9.10 -14.11 5.36
C VAL A 32 -8.00 -14.23 6.42
N SER A 33 -6.81 -14.68 6.02
CA SER A 33 -5.71 -14.98 6.94
C SER A 33 -4.53 -14.03 6.77
N ILE A 34 -3.73 -13.87 7.82
CA ILE A 34 -2.48 -13.10 7.75
C ILE A 34 -1.49 -13.79 6.81
N GLU A 35 -1.48 -15.12 6.81
CA GLU A 35 -0.63 -15.95 5.97
C GLU A 35 -0.91 -15.71 4.49
N ASP A 36 -2.18 -15.61 4.09
CA ASP A 36 -2.55 -15.27 2.70
C ASP A 36 -2.02 -13.88 2.31
N ALA A 37 -2.11 -12.91 3.22
CA ALA A 37 -1.62 -11.56 2.97
C ALA A 37 -0.10 -11.55 2.81
N GLU A 38 0.63 -12.24 3.68
CA GLU A 38 2.09 -12.36 3.60
C GLU A 38 2.53 -13.08 2.33
N ASN A 39 1.84 -14.14 1.91
CA ASN A 39 2.12 -14.86 0.67
C ASN A 39 1.94 -13.95 -0.57
N ILE A 40 0.82 -13.22 -0.64
CA ILE A 40 0.59 -12.24 -1.72
C ILE A 40 1.74 -11.22 -1.78
N VAL A 41 2.18 -10.72 -0.64
CA VAL A 41 3.24 -9.71 -0.58
C VAL A 41 4.61 -10.30 -0.93
N GLN A 42 4.89 -11.54 -0.54
CA GLN A 42 6.09 -12.24 -0.96
C GLN A 42 6.13 -12.39 -2.49
N ASP A 43 5.02 -12.77 -3.12
CA ASP A 43 4.92 -12.87 -4.58
C ASP A 43 5.15 -11.52 -5.27
N ILE A 44 4.65 -10.43 -4.67
CA ILE A 44 4.91 -9.06 -5.15
C ILE A 44 6.42 -8.76 -5.11
N PHE A 45 7.10 -9.04 -4.00
CA PHE A 45 8.54 -8.79 -3.89
C PHE A 45 9.37 -9.71 -4.77
N MET A 46 8.95 -10.95 -4.99
CA MET A 46 9.59 -11.85 -5.94
C MET A 46 9.49 -11.27 -7.36
N TYR A 47 8.29 -10.84 -7.76
CA TYR A 47 8.08 -10.19 -9.06
C TYR A 47 8.95 -8.93 -9.20
N LEU A 48 9.00 -8.08 -8.18
CA LEU A 48 9.85 -6.87 -8.18
C LEU A 48 11.34 -7.21 -8.29
N TRP A 49 11.77 -8.32 -7.70
CA TRP A 49 13.17 -8.75 -7.75
C TRP A 49 13.54 -9.26 -9.15
N GLU A 50 12.66 -10.06 -9.76
CA GLU A 50 12.81 -10.58 -11.12
C GLU A 50 12.82 -9.44 -12.15
N HIS A 51 11.96 -8.44 -11.94
CA HIS A 51 11.81 -7.28 -12.82
C HIS A 51 12.48 -6.00 -12.29
N ARG A 52 13.49 -6.13 -11.42
CA ARG A 52 14.09 -4.98 -10.71
C ARG A 52 14.65 -3.89 -11.63
N ASP A 53 15.07 -4.25 -12.84
CA ASP A 53 15.61 -3.30 -13.82
C ASP A 53 14.54 -2.28 -14.26
N MET A 54 13.24 -2.63 -14.13
CA MET A 54 12.13 -1.71 -14.40
C MET A 54 11.98 -0.64 -13.32
N LEU A 55 12.46 -0.89 -12.08
CA LEU A 55 12.31 0.03 -10.95
C LEU A 55 13.00 1.37 -11.21
N GLU A 56 14.07 1.37 -12.00
CA GLU A 56 14.79 2.59 -12.41
C GLU A 56 13.96 3.47 -13.36
N SER A 57 12.99 2.88 -14.07
CA SER A 57 12.14 3.57 -15.04
C SER A 57 10.78 4.01 -14.47
N LEU A 58 10.44 3.59 -13.23
CA LEU A 58 9.17 3.95 -12.61
C LEU A 58 9.16 5.43 -12.20
N THR A 59 8.10 6.14 -12.59
CA THR A 59 7.86 7.51 -12.12
C THR A 59 7.39 7.53 -10.67
N ASN A 60 6.57 6.55 -10.28
CA ASN A 60 6.00 6.49 -8.93
C ASN A 60 5.83 5.06 -8.42
N LEU A 61 6.74 4.66 -7.54
CA LEU A 61 6.73 3.34 -6.91
C LEU A 61 5.46 3.07 -6.09
N ASN A 62 4.83 4.09 -5.48
CA ASN A 62 3.61 3.88 -4.69
C ASN A 62 2.42 3.52 -5.60
N ALA A 63 2.25 4.24 -6.71
CA ALA A 63 1.18 3.96 -7.67
C ALA A 63 1.35 2.57 -8.30
N PHE A 64 2.57 2.22 -8.68
CA PHE A 64 2.91 0.90 -9.17
C PHE A 64 2.58 -0.21 -8.16
N LEU A 65 3.10 -0.09 -6.93
CA LEU A 65 2.91 -1.10 -5.88
C LEU A 65 1.45 -1.24 -5.45
N PHE A 66 0.71 -0.14 -5.39
CA PHE A 66 -0.72 -0.17 -5.13
C PHE A 66 -1.45 -0.96 -6.21
N THR A 67 -1.18 -0.65 -7.49
CA THR A 67 -1.81 -1.33 -8.63
C THR A 67 -1.51 -2.83 -8.60
N LEU A 68 -0.25 -3.19 -8.38
CA LEU A 68 0.18 -4.58 -8.31
C LEU A 68 -0.48 -5.31 -7.13
N ALA A 69 -0.51 -4.71 -5.93
CA ALA A 69 -1.12 -5.30 -4.75
C ALA A 69 -2.63 -5.50 -4.91
N LYS A 70 -3.34 -4.48 -5.42
CA LYS A 70 -4.76 -4.54 -5.74
C LYS A 70 -5.05 -5.73 -6.67
N ASN A 71 -4.30 -5.85 -7.76
CA ASN A 71 -4.50 -6.90 -8.75
C ASN A 71 -4.28 -8.29 -8.13
N ARG A 72 -3.23 -8.46 -7.33
CA ARG A 72 -2.96 -9.74 -6.65
C ARG A 72 -4.05 -10.12 -5.65
N CYS A 73 -4.62 -9.17 -4.90
CA CYS A 73 -5.75 -9.43 -4.01
C CYS A 73 -7.01 -9.84 -4.78
N ILE A 74 -7.31 -9.18 -5.90
CA ILE A 74 -8.45 -9.52 -6.77
C ILE A 74 -8.27 -10.91 -7.38
N ASP A 75 -7.08 -11.22 -7.90
CA ASP A 75 -6.77 -12.53 -8.48
C ASP A 75 -6.90 -13.66 -7.44
N PHE A 76 -6.35 -13.44 -6.24
CA PHE A 76 -6.50 -14.37 -5.12
C PHE A 76 -7.98 -14.65 -4.82
N TYR A 77 -8.80 -13.60 -4.73
CA TYR A 77 -10.23 -13.73 -4.47
C TYR A 77 -10.98 -14.46 -5.57
N ARG A 78 -10.69 -14.17 -6.85
CA ARG A 78 -11.27 -14.86 -8.01
C ARG A 78 -10.94 -16.35 -7.97
N HIS A 79 -9.69 -16.71 -7.68
CA HIS A 79 -9.29 -18.10 -7.54
C HIS A 79 -10.00 -18.80 -6.37
N LYS A 80 -10.11 -18.14 -5.21
CA LYS A 80 -10.79 -18.66 -4.04
C LYS A 80 -12.28 -18.89 -4.29
N THR A 81 -12.99 -17.90 -4.85
CA THR A 81 -14.42 -18.02 -5.17
C THR A 81 -14.72 -19.09 -6.22
N LEU A 82 -13.85 -19.28 -7.21
CA LEU A 82 -13.98 -20.40 -8.16
C LEU A 82 -13.85 -21.77 -7.48
N ILE A 83 -12.97 -21.91 -6.49
CA ILE A 83 -12.78 -23.16 -5.72
C ILE A 83 -13.97 -23.36 -4.77
N ASP A 84 -14.40 -22.31 -4.09
CA ASP A 84 -15.48 -22.36 -3.10
C ASP A 84 -16.85 -22.53 -3.76
N SER A 85 -17.09 -22.03 -4.98
CA SER A 85 -18.34 -22.31 -5.71
C SER A 85 -18.61 -23.81 -5.98
N LYS A 86 -17.57 -24.66 -5.87
CA LYS A 86 -17.67 -26.12 -5.99
C LYS A 86 -17.91 -26.83 -4.66
N LYS A 87 -17.76 -26.14 -3.53
CA LYS A 87 -18.07 -26.63 -2.18
C LYS A 87 -19.29 -25.86 -1.70
N GLU A 88 -20.40 -26.52 -1.39
CA GLU A 88 -21.56 -25.85 -0.77
C GLU A 88 -21.11 -25.08 0.48
N SER A 89 -20.85 -23.76 0.36
CA SER A 89 -20.11 -23.03 1.38
C SER A 89 -21.06 -22.41 2.39
N LEU A 90 -20.79 -22.69 3.66
CA LEU A 90 -21.34 -22.04 4.84
C LEU A 90 -21.14 -20.52 4.74
N ASP A 91 -22.25 -19.78 4.64
CA ASP A 91 -22.30 -18.31 4.54
C ASP A 91 -22.00 -17.68 5.92
N SER A 92 -20.72 -17.52 6.25
CA SER A 92 -20.32 -16.86 7.50
C SER A 92 -20.39 -15.33 7.37
N LEU A 93 -20.59 -14.62 8.48
CA LEU A 93 -20.55 -13.15 8.49
C LEU A 93 -19.21 -12.59 7.98
N GLN A 94 -18.11 -13.30 8.25
CA GLN A 94 -16.77 -12.92 7.80
C GLN A 94 -16.64 -13.00 6.28
N ASP A 95 -17.20 -14.03 5.65
CA ASP A 95 -17.17 -14.19 4.19
C ASP A 95 -18.01 -13.11 3.50
N ARG A 96 -19.13 -12.71 4.11
CA ARG A 96 -19.98 -11.60 3.62
C ARG A 96 -19.27 -10.25 3.72
N GLU A 97 -18.58 -9.98 4.84
CA GLU A 97 -17.79 -8.75 4.98
C GLU A 97 -16.66 -8.69 3.95
N LEU A 98 -15.91 -9.79 3.81
CA LEU A 98 -14.82 -9.87 2.83
C LEU A 98 -15.33 -9.68 1.41
N LYS A 99 -16.47 -10.28 1.06
CA LYS A 99 -17.11 -10.10 -0.25
C LYS A 99 -17.43 -8.63 -0.52
N LEU A 100 -18.04 -7.92 0.44
CA LEU A 100 -18.33 -6.49 0.28
C LEU A 100 -17.07 -5.64 0.11
N LYS A 101 -16.02 -5.90 0.91
CA LYS A 101 -14.72 -5.22 0.76
C LYS A 101 -14.10 -5.47 -0.60
N MET A 102 -14.19 -6.70 -1.11
CA MET A 102 -13.65 -7.06 -2.41
C MET A 102 -14.45 -6.47 -3.57
N GLU A 103 -15.78 -6.43 -3.47
CA GLU A 103 -16.64 -5.74 -4.44
C GLU A 103 -16.28 -4.25 -4.54
N ALA A 104 -16.04 -3.58 -3.41
CA ALA A 104 -15.56 -2.21 -3.40
C ALA A 104 -14.16 -2.05 -4.04
N LEU A 105 -13.25 -3.01 -3.80
CA LEU A 105 -11.92 -3.01 -4.43
C LEU A 105 -12.00 -3.22 -5.95
N MET A 106 -12.90 -4.10 -6.41
CA MET A 106 -13.12 -4.35 -7.83
C MET A 106 -13.82 -3.17 -8.52
N GLN A 107 -14.73 -2.45 -7.86
CA GLN A 107 -15.29 -1.21 -8.40
C GLN A 107 -14.22 -0.13 -8.60
N PHE A 108 -13.21 -0.08 -7.72
CA PHE A 108 -12.05 0.77 -7.93
C PHE A 108 -11.27 0.38 -9.20
N ASP A 109 -11.23 -0.91 -9.56
CA ASP A 109 -10.64 -1.41 -10.81
C ASP A 109 -11.49 -1.10 -12.05
N GLU A 110 -12.82 -1.21 -11.95
CA GLU A 110 -13.78 -0.89 -13.02
C GLU A 110 -13.77 0.58 -13.45
N ASN A 111 -13.35 1.48 -12.55
CA ASN A 111 -13.12 2.89 -12.89
C ASN A 111 -11.87 3.11 -13.78
N ILE A 112 -11.11 2.04 -14.09
CA ILE A 112 -9.91 2.01 -14.94
C ILE A 112 -8.99 3.19 -14.61
N PHE A 113 -8.51 3.25 -13.36
CA PHE A 113 -7.44 4.17 -13.03
C PHE A 113 -6.13 3.65 -13.62
N THR A 114 -5.58 4.40 -14.55
CA THR A 114 -4.20 4.24 -15.00
C THR A 114 -3.23 4.50 -13.83
N GLU A 115 -2.04 3.91 -13.88
CA GLU A 115 -1.00 4.16 -12.87
C GLU A 115 -0.71 5.67 -12.71
N LYS A 116 -0.79 6.43 -13.81
CA LYS A 116 -0.62 7.88 -13.82
C LYS A 116 -1.74 8.62 -13.08
N GLU A 117 -2.98 8.17 -13.18
CA GLU A 117 -4.09 8.75 -12.45
C GLU A 117 -3.98 8.47 -10.95
N ILE A 118 -3.54 7.26 -10.58
CA ILE A 118 -3.25 6.91 -9.19
C ILE A 118 -2.12 7.78 -8.65
N GLU A 119 -1.05 7.94 -9.41
CA GLU A 119 0.05 8.87 -9.09
C GLU A 119 -0.47 10.29 -8.83
N ASN A 120 -1.32 10.81 -9.71
CA ASN A 120 -1.90 12.14 -9.57
C ASN A 120 -2.81 12.26 -8.33
N LEU A 121 -3.67 11.27 -8.07
CA LEU A 121 -4.55 11.25 -6.89
C LEU A 121 -3.73 11.26 -5.59
N LEU A 122 -2.67 10.45 -5.54
CA LEU A 122 -1.77 10.40 -4.39
C LEU A 122 -1.02 11.73 -4.21
N ALA A 123 -0.48 12.30 -5.29
CA ALA A 123 0.22 13.58 -5.25
C ALA A 123 -0.69 14.70 -4.75
N GLN A 124 -1.90 14.82 -5.30
CA GLN A 124 -2.88 15.85 -4.91
C GLN A 124 -3.29 15.70 -3.45
N ALA A 125 -3.59 14.49 -3.00
CA ALA A 125 -3.98 14.24 -1.61
C ALA A 125 -2.87 14.64 -0.63
N ILE A 126 -1.61 14.38 -0.98
CA ILE A 126 -0.44 14.78 -0.18
C ILE A 126 -0.21 16.29 -0.25
N GLU A 127 -0.37 16.93 -1.41
CA GLU A 127 -0.19 18.37 -1.58
C GLU A 127 -1.19 19.20 -0.78
N HIS A 128 -2.44 18.74 -0.67
CA HIS A 128 -3.50 19.37 0.14
C HIS A 128 -3.26 19.32 1.66
N LEU A 129 -2.24 18.58 2.11
CA LEU A 129 -1.82 18.60 3.51
C LEU A 129 -1.13 19.93 3.87
N PRO A 130 -1.38 20.47 5.08
CA PRO A 130 -0.61 21.59 5.62
C PRO A 130 0.89 21.24 5.59
N GLU A 131 1.74 22.21 5.26
CA GLU A 131 3.16 22.01 4.99
C GLU A 131 3.89 21.12 6.03
N LYS A 132 3.74 21.43 7.33
CA LYS A 132 4.35 20.63 8.41
C LYS A 132 3.78 19.21 8.51
N CYS A 133 2.47 19.06 8.33
CA CYS A 133 1.82 17.75 8.29
C CYS A 133 2.31 16.92 7.11
N ARG A 134 2.41 17.54 5.93
CA ARG A 134 2.94 16.92 4.71
C ARG A 134 4.36 16.44 4.90
N GLN A 135 5.24 17.30 5.41
CA GLN A 135 6.64 16.97 5.64
C GLN A 135 6.79 15.79 6.61
N VAL A 136 6.10 15.83 7.75
CA VAL A 136 6.11 14.74 8.75
C VAL A 136 5.54 13.45 8.15
N PHE A 137 4.45 13.53 7.39
CA PHE A 137 3.83 12.38 6.75
C PHE A 137 4.77 11.70 5.74
N ILE A 138 5.43 12.48 4.88
CA ILE A 138 6.40 11.96 3.89
C ILE A 138 7.56 11.26 4.62
N LEU A 139 8.17 11.92 5.62
CA LEU A 139 9.30 11.33 6.35
C LEU A 139 8.92 10.01 7.04
N SER A 140 7.74 9.94 7.64
CA SER A 140 7.30 8.72 8.32
C SER A 140 6.87 7.63 7.34
N ARG A 141 5.96 7.95 6.42
CA ARG A 141 5.33 6.95 5.57
C ARG A 141 6.14 6.65 4.34
N MET A 142 6.65 7.63 3.63
CA MET A 142 7.37 7.38 2.38
C MET A 142 8.82 7.00 2.63
N ASN A 143 9.47 7.64 3.60
CA ASN A 143 10.89 7.42 3.89
C ASN A 143 11.12 6.39 5.01
N GLY A 144 10.08 6.00 5.75
CA GLY A 144 10.16 4.97 6.79
C GLY A 144 10.84 5.41 8.09
N LEU A 145 10.99 6.71 8.34
CA LEU A 145 11.63 7.21 9.56
C LEU A 145 10.71 7.00 10.77
N LYS A 146 11.32 6.66 11.90
CA LYS A 146 10.66 6.61 13.20
C LYS A 146 10.34 8.02 13.69
N HIS A 147 9.29 8.15 14.50
CA HIS A 147 8.86 9.45 15.00
C HIS A 147 9.96 10.20 15.79
N GLU A 148 10.84 9.48 16.48
CA GLU A 148 12.00 10.04 17.21
C GLU A 148 13.04 10.65 16.26
N GLU A 149 13.31 9.98 15.14
CA GLU A 149 14.23 10.46 14.11
C GLU A 149 13.67 11.73 13.45
N ILE A 150 12.37 11.74 13.15
CA ILE A 150 11.67 12.91 12.59
C ILE A 150 11.67 14.08 13.57
N ALA A 151 11.40 13.81 14.85
CA ALA A 151 11.42 14.81 15.91
C ALA A 151 12.79 15.49 16.00
N THR A 152 13.86 14.69 15.97
CA THR A 152 15.25 15.17 15.97
C THR A 152 15.55 15.98 14.71
N GLN A 153 15.19 15.46 13.52
CA GLN A 153 15.47 16.09 12.24
C GLN A 153 14.75 17.43 12.05
N LEU A 154 13.51 17.54 12.53
CA LEU A 154 12.69 18.76 12.41
C LEU A 154 12.79 19.68 13.64
N ASN A 155 13.58 19.30 14.65
CA ASN A 155 13.73 20.00 15.93
C ASN A 155 12.38 20.31 16.60
N ILE A 156 11.53 19.28 16.71
CA ILE A 156 10.21 19.33 17.36
C ILE A 156 10.05 18.16 18.33
N SER A 157 9.05 18.19 19.21
CA SER A 157 8.80 17.04 20.09
C SER A 157 8.19 15.86 19.34
N VAL A 158 8.45 14.63 19.83
CA VAL A 158 7.80 13.40 19.33
C VAL A 158 6.27 13.51 19.39
N HIS A 159 5.75 14.16 20.42
CA HIS A 159 4.32 14.43 20.54
C HIS A 159 3.81 15.35 19.39
N THR A 160 4.60 16.34 18.99
CA THR A 160 4.26 17.21 17.85
C THR A 160 4.26 16.43 16.53
N VAL A 161 5.21 15.51 16.34
CA VAL A 161 5.23 14.57 15.19
C VAL A 161 3.94 13.75 15.16
N GLN A 162 3.54 13.16 16.28
CA GLN A 162 2.30 12.37 16.38
C GLN A 162 1.07 13.22 16.02
N ASN A 163 0.98 14.45 16.54
CA ASN A 163 -0.12 15.37 16.23
C ASN A 163 -0.18 15.72 14.74
N HIS A 164 0.97 15.94 14.11
CA HIS A 164 1.06 16.16 12.67
C HIS A 164 0.61 14.93 11.86
N ILE A 165 1.01 13.72 12.26
CA ILE A 165 0.56 12.46 11.64
C ILE A 165 -0.95 12.29 11.77
N VAL A 166 -1.52 12.45 12.96
CA VAL A 166 -2.97 12.33 13.18
C VAL A 166 -3.74 13.34 12.32
N THR A 167 -3.23 14.58 12.24
CA THR A 167 -3.83 15.62 11.40
C THR A 167 -3.74 15.27 9.92
N ALA A 168 -2.61 14.73 9.47
CA ALA A 168 -2.42 14.27 8.09
C ALA A 168 -3.39 13.14 7.74
N ILE A 169 -3.49 12.10 8.58
CA ILE A 169 -4.40 10.97 8.37
C ILE A 169 -5.86 11.44 8.30
N ARG A 170 -6.29 12.33 9.20
CA ARG A 170 -7.66 12.87 9.18
C ARG A 170 -7.97 13.61 7.88
N LYS A 171 -7.04 14.41 7.38
CA LYS A 171 -7.21 15.12 6.11
C LYS A 171 -7.21 14.16 4.93
N LEU A 172 -6.26 13.23 4.86
CA LEU A 172 -6.21 12.22 3.81
C LEU A 172 -7.47 11.36 3.77
N ASN A 173 -8.05 11.03 4.91
CA ASN A 173 -9.31 10.29 4.98
C ASN A 173 -10.48 11.05 4.32
N VAL A 174 -10.48 12.38 4.42
CA VAL A 174 -11.51 13.22 3.77
C VAL A 174 -11.24 13.35 2.27
N GLU A 175 -9.99 13.60 1.88
CA GLU A 175 -9.59 13.74 0.47
C GLU A 175 -9.75 12.44 -0.32
N LEU A 176 -9.45 11.29 0.30
CA LEU A 176 -9.50 9.97 -0.32
C LEU A 176 -10.74 9.16 0.08
N LYS A 177 -11.80 9.82 0.58
CA LYS A 177 -13.03 9.14 1.03
C LYS A 177 -13.68 8.28 -0.06
N ASP A 178 -13.59 8.73 -1.32
CA ASP A 178 -14.14 8.05 -2.49
C ASP A 178 -13.14 7.03 -3.06
N TYR A 179 -11.94 6.96 -2.47
CA TYR A 179 -10.81 6.12 -2.86
C TYR A 179 -10.24 5.37 -1.66
N LEU A 180 -11.10 4.74 -0.85
CA LEU A 180 -10.71 4.02 0.36
C LEU A 180 -9.55 3.02 0.16
N PRO A 181 -9.47 2.24 -0.94
CA PRO A 181 -8.31 1.39 -1.17
C PRO A 181 -6.98 2.16 -1.21
N LEU A 182 -6.95 3.33 -1.86
CA LEU A 182 -5.76 4.18 -1.89
C LEU A 182 -5.42 4.72 -0.49
N PHE A 183 -6.44 5.11 0.28
CA PHE A 183 -6.24 5.55 1.66
C PHE A 183 -5.61 4.45 2.53
N ILE A 184 -6.16 3.24 2.52
CA ILE A 184 -5.65 2.09 3.29
C ILE A 184 -4.19 1.77 2.93
N PHE A 185 -3.84 1.92 1.65
CA PHE A 185 -2.50 1.67 1.16
C PHE A 185 -1.46 2.66 1.72
N ILE A 186 -1.78 3.96 1.81
CA ILE A 186 -0.78 4.99 2.15
C ILE A 186 -0.58 5.27 3.65
N ILE A 187 -1.54 4.90 4.51
CA ILE A 187 -1.51 5.25 5.96
C ILE A 187 -0.53 4.43 6.81
#